data_AF-A0A382N9G9-F1
#
_entry.id   AF-A0A382N9G9-F1
#
_cell.length_a   1.000
_cell.length_b   1.000
_cell.length_c   1.000
_cell.angle_alpha   90.00
_cell.angle_beta   90.00
_cell.angle_gamma   90.00
#
_symmetry.space_group_name_H-M   'P 1'
#
loop_
_entity.id
_entity.type
_entity.pdbx_description
1 polymer ?
#
loop_
_entity_poly.entity_id
_entity_poly.type
_entity_poly.pdbx_seq_one_letter_code
_entity_poly.pdbx_strand_id
1 'polypeptide(L)'
;MTQPIEFSGIRPFVDGITGILILSMVVGLPVVGWFYYNGTLPFWMAVVLGTLLMNLSFTAWHEPSHQNFSKFKWLNHIAGWIASVASIYPGYFARRREHLIHHRWAGDDVKDPVYPRIQSTFLSFPK
;
A
#
# COMPACT_ATOMS: atom_id res chain seq x y z
N MET A 1 -9.43 -20.02 22.32
CA MET A 1 -9.20 -20.05 20.85
C MET A 1 -10.39 -19.38 20.19
N THR A 2 -10.25 -18.11 19.81
CA THR A 2 -11.29 -17.41 19.05
C THR A 2 -11.22 -17.89 17.60
N GLN A 3 -12.34 -18.41 17.09
CA GLN A 3 -12.47 -18.79 15.68
C GLN A 3 -12.07 -17.61 14.79
N PRO A 4 -11.34 -17.83 13.67
CA PRO A 4 -11.10 -16.75 12.73
C PRO A 4 -12.45 -16.24 12.25
N ILE A 5 -12.67 -14.93 12.35
CA ILE A 5 -13.84 -14.28 11.75
C ILE A 5 -13.71 -14.51 10.24
N GLU A 6 -14.38 -15.53 9.71
CA GLU A 6 -14.54 -15.67 8.27
C GLU A 6 -15.42 -14.52 7.79
N PHE A 7 -14.79 -13.54 7.17
CA PHE A 7 -15.49 -12.45 6.50
C PHE A 7 -16.41 -13.07 5.44
N SER A 8 -17.71 -13.08 5.71
CA SER A 8 -18.77 -13.68 4.88
C SER A 8 -19.16 -12.83 3.66
N GLY A 9 -18.42 -11.75 3.39
CA GLY A 9 -18.63 -10.92 2.21
C GLY A 9 -18.23 -11.65 0.93
N ILE A 10 -19.08 -11.58 -0.09
CA ILE A 10 -18.77 -12.07 -1.43
C ILE A 10 -17.53 -11.29 -1.92
N ARG A 11 -16.39 -11.97 -2.00
CA ARG A 11 -15.17 -11.35 -2.54
C ARG A 11 -15.33 -11.16 -4.04
N PRO A 12 -14.95 -9.99 -4.58
CA PRO A 12 -15.09 -9.73 -6.00
C PRO A 12 -14.17 -10.65 -6.81
N PHE A 13 -14.46 -10.83 -8.10
CA PHE A 13 -13.51 -11.45 -9.02
C PHE A 13 -12.23 -10.59 -9.09
N VAL A 14 -12.40 -9.28 -9.25
CA VAL A 14 -11.38 -8.23 -9.14
C VAL A 14 -12.07 -6.96 -8.60
N ASP A 15 -11.46 -6.29 -7.63
CA ASP A 15 -11.89 -4.97 -7.15
C ASP A 15 -11.44 -3.87 -8.13
N GLY A 16 -12.40 -3.20 -8.76
CA GLY A 16 -12.14 -2.21 -9.80
C GLY A 16 -11.42 -0.96 -9.31
N ILE A 17 -11.77 -0.47 -8.11
CA ILE A 17 -11.17 0.75 -7.55
C ILE A 17 -9.69 0.50 -7.25
N THR A 18 -9.38 -0.59 -6.56
CA THR A 18 -8.01 -1.02 -6.25
C THR A 18 -7.23 -1.27 -7.54
N GLY A 19 -7.85 -1.90 -8.54
CA GLY A 19 -7.24 -2.10 -9.85
C GLY A 19 -6.85 -0.78 -10.54
N ILE A 20 -7.73 0.22 -10.50
CA ILE A 20 -7.45 1.57 -11.03
C ILE A 20 -6.29 2.21 -10.27
N LEU A 21 -6.24 2.08 -8.94
CA LEU A 21 -5.14 2.62 -8.13
C LEU A 21 -3.80 1.98 -8.47
N ILE A 22 -3.76 0.64 -8.60
CA ILE A 22 -2.54 -0.09 -9.00
C ILE A 22 -2.08 0.36 -10.39
N LEU A 23 -3.00 0.44 -11.36
CA LEU A 23 -2.68 0.92 -12.71
C LEU A 23 -2.19 2.38 -12.71
N SER A 24 -2.85 3.24 -11.95
CA SER A 24 -2.49 4.66 -11.82
C SER A 24 -1.08 4.83 -11.28
N MET A 25 -0.64 3.96 -10.37
CA MET A 25 0.74 3.98 -9.90
C MET A 25 1.73 3.44 -10.92
N VAL A 26 1.47 2.23 -11.44
CA VAL A 26 2.39 1.52 -12.35
C VAL A 26 2.63 2.33 -13.61
N VAL A 27 1.59 3.00 -14.12
CA VAL A 27 1.67 3.82 -15.33
C VAL A 27 1.96 5.28 -15.00
N GLY A 28 1.27 5.85 -14.01
CA GLY A 28 1.34 7.27 -13.69
C GLY A 28 2.72 7.71 -13.21
N LEU A 29 3.43 6.90 -12.40
CA LEU A 29 4.78 7.27 -11.95
C LEU A 29 5.77 7.39 -13.13
N PRO A 30 5.90 6.40 -14.04
CA PRO A 30 6.69 6.56 -15.25
C PRO A 30 6.25 7.71 -16.14
N VAL A 31 4.94 7.93 -16.30
CA VAL A 31 4.39 9.00 -17.14
C VAL A 31 4.76 10.39 -16.60
N VAL A 32 4.62 10.60 -15.28
CA VAL A 32 5.06 11.85 -14.63
C VAL A 32 6.55 12.07 -14.83
N GLY A 33 7.37 11.02 -14.64
CA GLY A 33 8.82 11.08 -14.86
C GLY A 33 9.18 11.40 -16.31
N TRP A 34 8.48 10.80 -17.28
CA TRP A 34 8.68 11.05 -18.70
C TRP A 34 8.35 12.49 -19.11
N PHE A 35 7.23 13.03 -18.64
CA PHE A 35 6.87 14.42 -18.95
C PHE A 35 7.80 15.44 -18.29
N TYR A 36 8.29 15.14 -17.09
CA TYR A 36 9.33 15.94 -16.45
C TYR A 36 10.64 15.91 -17.25
N TYR A 37 11.10 14.71 -17.65
CA TYR A 37 12.32 14.53 -18.42
C TYR A 37 12.30 15.29 -19.76
N ASN A 38 11.16 15.32 -20.44
CA ASN A 38 10.99 16.06 -21.71
C ASN A 38 10.72 17.56 -21.52
N GLY A 39 10.77 18.08 -20.29
CA GLY A 39 10.55 19.50 -20.01
C GLY A 39 9.11 19.99 -20.16
N THR A 40 8.14 19.08 -20.37
CA THR A 40 6.71 19.43 -20.48
C THR A 40 6.10 19.71 -19.11
N LEU A 41 6.56 19.00 -18.09
CA LEU A 41 6.08 19.16 -16.71
C LEU A 41 7.14 19.88 -15.88
N PRO A 42 6.84 21.03 -15.24
CA PRO A 42 7.79 21.70 -14.35
C PRO A 42 8.04 20.84 -13.11
N PHE A 43 9.23 20.97 -12.53
CA PHE A 43 9.69 20.19 -11.37
C PHE A 43 8.64 20.11 -10.25
N TRP A 44 8.07 21.25 -9.84
CA TRP A 44 7.10 21.30 -8.74
C TRP A 44 5.83 20.50 -9.02
N MET A 45 5.33 20.50 -10.26
CA MET A 45 4.18 19.67 -10.62
C MET A 45 4.53 18.18 -10.62
N ALA A 46 5.74 17.82 -11.07
CA ALA A 46 6.21 16.43 -11.02
C ALA A 46 6.30 15.93 -9.57
N VAL A 47 6.79 16.77 -8.65
CA VAL A 47 6.82 16.47 -7.22
C VAL A 47 5.41 16.26 -6.67
N VAL A 48 4.48 17.20 -6.89
CA VAL A 48 3.11 17.09 -6.36
C VAL A 48 2.40 15.85 -6.87
N LEU A 49 2.47 15.58 -8.18
CA LEU A 49 1.82 14.41 -8.78
C LEU A 49 2.48 13.11 -8.33
N GLY A 50 3.81 13.06 -8.26
CA GLY A 50 4.56 11.91 -7.76
C GLY A 50 4.23 11.60 -6.30
N THR A 51 4.18 12.62 -5.44
CA THR A 51 3.79 12.47 -4.03
C THR A 51 2.35 11.99 -3.89
N LEU A 52 1.42 12.53 -4.68
CA LEU A 52 0.02 12.08 -4.66
C LEU A 52 -0.08 10.60 -5.04
N LEU A 53 0.55 10.19 -6.15
CA LEU A 53 0.56 8.78 -6.58
C LEU A 53 1.19 7.89 -5.51
N MET A 54 2.30 8.32 -4.92
CA MET A 54 2.98 7.56 -3.86
C MET A 54 2.16 7.50 -2.56
N ASN A 55 1.33 8.50 -2.27
CA ASN A 55 0.41 8.46 -1.12
C ASN A 55 -0.72 7.44 -1.36
N LEU A 56 -1.33 7.47 -2.55
CA LEU A 56 -2.38 6.53 -2.96
C LEU A 56 -1.88 5.08 -3.02
N SER A 57 -0.57 4.89 -3.11
CA SER A 57 0.08 3.59 -3.06
C SER A 57 -0.26 2.75 -1.86
N PHE A 58 -0.49 3.40 -0.73
CA PHE A 58 -0.79 2.72 0.51
C PHE A 58 -1.98 1.79 0.31
N THR A 59 -3.08 2.32 -0.23
CA THR A 59 -4.28 1.53 -0.54
C THR A 59 -4.01 0.45 -1.58
N ALA A 60 -3.21 0.75 -2.61
CA ALA A 60 -2.94 -0.16 -3.72
C ALA A 60 -2.26 -1.47 -3.29
N TRP A 61 -1.36 -1.45 -2.29
CA TRP A 61 -0.75 -2.68 -1.75
C TRP A 61 -1.47 -3.21 -0.49
N HIS A 62 -2.16 -2.34 0.26
CA HIS A 62 -2.86 -2.66 1.50
C HIS A 62 -4.08 -3.56 1.26
N GLU A 63 -4.94 -3.23 0.30
CA GLU A 63 -6.14 -4.03 0.02
C GLU A 63 -5.80 -5.48 -0.42
N PRO A 64 -4.81 -5.71 -1.29
CA PRO A 64 -4.34 -7.07 -1.58
C PRO A 64 -3.72 -7.79 -0.36
N SER A 65 -3.15 -7.05 0.60
CA SER A 65 -2.61 -7.65 1.85
C SER A 65 -3.73 -8.29 2.67
N HIS A 66 -4.91 -7.67 2.69
CA HIS A 66 -6.12 -8.19 3.34
C HIS A 66 -6.90 -9.20 2.51
N GLN A 67 -6.48 -9.47 1.27
CA GLN A 67 -7.16 -10.35 0.33
C GLN A 67 -8.53 -9.82 -0.13
N ASN A 68 -8.67 -8.50 -0.19
CA ASN A 68 -9.89 -7.80 -0.63
C ASN A 68 -9.93 -7.55 -2.14
N PHE A 69 -8.76 -7.58 -2.81
CA PHE A 69 -8.68 -7.31 -4.26
C PHE A 69 -9.36 -8.40 -5.11
N SER A 70 -9.32 -9.66 -4.68
CA SER A 70 -9.92 -10.77 -5.43
C SER A 70 -10.30 -11.93 -4.53
N LYS A 71 -11.27 -12.75 -4.94
CA LYS A 71 -11.53 -14.08 -4.37
C LYS A 71 -10.36 -15.06 -4.54
N PHE A 72 -9.49 -14.85 -5.53
CA PHE A 72 -8.33 -15.69 -5.76
C PHE A 72 -7.10 -15.20 -5.00
N LYS A 73 -6.62 -15.98 -4.03
CA LYS A 73 -5.49 -15.59 -3.17
C LYS A 73 -4.23 -15.23 -3.96
N TRP A 74 -3.90 -16.00 -5.00
CA TRP A 74 -2.72 -15.75 -5.83
C TRP A 74 -2.79 -14.39 -6.53
N LEU A 75 -3.98 -13.97 -6.99
CA LEU A 75 -4.16 -12.70 -7.68
C LEU A 75 -3.93 -11.51 -6.75
N ASN A 76 -4.34 -11.62 -5.48
CA ASN A 76 -4.02 -10.63 -4.46
C ASN A 76 -2.50 -10.55 -4.19
N HIS A 77 -1.79 -11.69 -4.20
CA HIS A 77 -0.35 -11.66 -4.00
C HIS A 77 0.39 -11.01 -5.15
N ILE A 78 0.00 -11.30 -6.40
CA ILE A 78 0.55 -10.63 -7.58
C ILE A 78 0.26 -9.14 -7.57
N ALA A 79 -1.00 -8.75 -7.34
CA ALA A 79 -1.41 -7.35 -7.28
C ALA A 79 -0.63 -6.55 -6.23
N GLY A 80 -0.54 -7.08 -5.01
CA GLY A 80 0.20 -6.44 -3.93
C GLY A 80 1.72 -6.39 -4.16
N TRP A 81 2.28 -7.41 -4.83
CA TRP A 81 3.69 -7.41 -5.21
C TRP A 81 3.99 -6.34 -6.27
N ILE A 82 3.17 -6.25 -7.33
CA ILE A 82 3.27 -5.21 -8.37
C ILE A 82 3.17 -3.81 -7.74
N ALA A 83 2.14 -3.59 -6.89
CA ALA A 83 1.95 -2.32 -6.21
C ALA A 83 3.15 -1.95 -5.32
N SER A 84 3.71 -2.92 -4.59
CA SER A 84 4.89 -2.70 -3.74
C SER A 84 6.14 -2.34 -4.55
N VAL A 85 6.36 -3.00 -5.69
CA VAL A 85 7.49 -2.69 -6.59
C VAL A 85 7.33 -1.30 -7.20
N ALA A 86 6.14 -0.97 -7.71
CA ALA A 86 5.86 0.36 -8.26
C ALA A 86 6.07 1.49 -7.23
N SER A 87 5.83 1.19 -5.95
CA SER A 87 6.00 2.13 -4.85
C SER A 87 7.44 2.17 -4.30
N ILE A 88 8.39 1.48 -4.93
CA ILE A 88 9.81 1.40 -4.49
C ILE A 88 9.91 0.90 -3.04
N TYR A 89 9.00 0.01 -2.68
CA TYR A 89 8.79 -0.41 -1.31
C TYR A 89 9.06 -1.93 -1.26
N PRO A 90 10.31 -2.36 -1.01
CA PRO A 90 10.69 -3.77 -1.10
C PRO A 90 9.95 -4.62 -0.06
N GLY A 91 9.75 -5.90 -0.39
CA GLY A 91 9.29 -6.90 0.58
C GLY A 91 7.79 -6.89 0.87
N TYR A 92 6.93 -7.00 -0.18
CA TYR A 92 5.47 -7.10 -0.03
C TYR A 92 5.04 -8.11 1.06
N PHE A 93 5.60 -9.32 1.07
CA PHE A 93 5.21 -10.35 2.03
C PHE A 93 5.60 -10.01 3.48
N ALA A 94 6.76 -9.38 3.67
CA ALA A 94 7.20 -8.92 4.98
C ALA A 94 6.28 -7.80 5.50
N ARG A 95 5.99 -6.81 4.65
CA ARG A 95 5.06 -5.72 4.98
C ARG A 95 3.64 -6.22 5.22
N ARG A 96 3.14 -7.13 4.38
CA ARG A 96 1.85 -7.77 4.59
C ARG A 96 1.80 -8.45 5.96
N ARG A 97 2.86 -9.17 6.35
CA ARG A 97 2.94 -9.81 7.67
C ARG A 97 2.91 -8.77 8.79
N GLU A 98 3.78 -7.76 8.73
CA GLU A 98 3.82 -6.66 9.70
C GLU A 98 2.47 -5.96 9.83
N HIS A 99 1.86 -5.60 8.70
CA HIS A 99 0.56 -4.95 8.60
C HIS A 99 -0.57 -5.76 9.24
N LEU A 100 -0.60 -7.08 9.03
CA LEU A 100 -1.60 -7.94 9.66
C LEU A 100 -1.37 -8.12 11.17
N ILE A 101 -0.12 -8.05 11.63
CA ILE A 101 0.21 -8.04 13.06
C ILE A 101 -0.23 -6.70 13.67
N HIS A 102 0.03 -5.59 12.99
CA HIS A 102 -0.47 -4.26 13.37
C HIS A 102 -1.99 -4.27 13.53
N HIS A 103 -2.74 -4.68 12.52
CA HIS A 103 -4.21 -4.75 12.62
C HIS A 103 -4.72 -5.68 13.73
N ARG A 104 -3.95 -6.72 14.07
CA ARG A 104 -4.28 -7.63 15.18
C ARG A 104 -4.07 -6.98 16.56
N TRP A 105 -3.04 -6.14 16.70
CA TRP A 105 -2.59 -5.60 17.98
C TRP A 105 -2.62 -4.07 18.05
N ALA A 106 -3.33 -3.40 17.14
CA ALA A 106 -3.24 -1.96 16.95
C ALA A 106 -3.37 -1.19 18.27
N GLY A 107 -2.34 -0.40 18.60
CA GLY A 107 -2.30 0.38 19.84
C GLY A 107 -1.73 -0.35 21.07
N ASP A 108 -1.32 -1.62 20.95
CA ASP A 108 -0.55 -2.33 21.99
C ASP A 108 0.92 -1.93 21.92
N ASP A 109 1.47 -1.44 23.03
CA ASP A 109 2.81 -0.86 23.10
C ASP A 109 3.96 -1.86 22.93
N VAL A 110 3.68 -3.15 23.09
CA VAL A 110 4.67 -4.23 22.98
C VAL A 110 4.46 -5.07 21.72
N LYS A 111 3.20 -5.33 21.34
CA LYS A 111 2.85 -6.31 20.29
C LYS A 111 2.58 -5.69 18.94
N ASP A 112 2.21 -4.40 18.87
CA ASP A 112 2.06 -3.72 17.59
C ASP A 112 3.44 -3.32 17.05
N PRO A 113 3.89 -3.92 15.94
CA PRO A 113 5.23 -3.67 15.40
C PRO A 113 5.41 -2.23 14.91
N VAL A 114 4.33 -1.46 14.82
CA VAL A 114 4.34 -0.08 14.33
C VAL A 114 4.11 0.90 15.48
N TYR A 115 3.75 0.46 16.69
CA TYR A 115 3.47 1.34 17.83
C TYR A 115 4.54 2.42 18.08
N PRO A 116 5.85 2.09 18.08
CA PRO A 116 6.90 3.11 18.27
C PRO A 116 6.94 4.18 17.18
N ARG A 117 6.46 3.88 15.96
CA ARG A 117 6.40 4.83 14.83
C ARG A 117 5.17 5.74 14.86
N ILE A 118 4.09 5.34 15.52
CA ILE A 118 2.83 6.13 15.56
C ILE A 118 2.84 7.16 16.70
N GLN A 119 3.64 6.91 17.73
CA GLN A 119 3.85 7.83 18.87
C GLN A 119 4.85 8.95 18.54
N SER A 120 5.63 8.82 17.45
CA SER A 120 6.55 9.87 17.03
C SER A 120 5.81 10.96 16.25
N THR A 121 5.62 12.12 16.86
CA THR A 121 5.45 13.38 16.11
C THR A 121 6.68 13.67 15.26
N PHE A 122 6.54 14.55 14.26
CA PHE A 122 7.66 14.99 13.40
C PHE A 122 8.83 15.65 14.17
N LEU A 123 8.65 15.94 15.46
CA LEU A 123 9.64 16.51 16.37
C LEU A 123 10.22 15.52 17.39
N SER A 124 9.70 14.30 17.45
CA SER A 124 10.12 13.29 18.42
C SER A 124 10.83 12.15 17.71
N PHE A 125 12.11 12.00 17.97
CA PHE A 125 12.87 10.80 17.59
C PHE A 125 12.58 9.66 18.57
N PRO A 126 12.59 8.39 18.11
CA PRO A 126 12.57 7.26 19.03
C PRO A 126 13.75 7.38 19.99
N LYS A 127 13.48 7.20 21.29
CA LYS A 127 14.51 7.06 22.31
C LYS A 127 15.19 5.70 22.20
#